data_AF-A0A326GKY2-F1
#
_entry.id   AF-A0A326GKY2-F1
#
_cell.length_a   1.000
_cell.length_b   1.000
_cell.length_c   1.000
_cell.angle_alpha   90.00
_cell.angle_beta   90.00
_cell.angle_gamma   90.00
#
_symmetry.space_group_name_H-M   'P 1'
#
loop_
_entity.id
_entity.type
_entity.pdbx_description
1 polymer ?
#
loop_
_entity_poly.entity_id
_entity_poly.type
_entity_poly.pdbx_seq_one_letter_code
_entity_poly.pdbx_strand_id
1 'polypeptide(L)'
;TLDAAIILSRGPSQGVHAVRLDFNMVHAIASKEVAEKLGDSPDVDLLSRQTFLIHNELPESFRAWKDELALPDLEPAAIDHYDSGQLMLEAAAQGLGIAIMHDDHLKRAGDRRLTNLYGVSVESPYSYWFICKPTALEERPVRLFHDWLGVVDTGPLRPHAGNRAAACRDFRPVAPRSAAVPAPQWPCVRDASLG
;
A
#
# COMPACT_ATOMS: atom_id res chain seq x y z
N THR A 1 2.79 26.68 -20.33
CA THR A 1 3.94 26.41 -19.45
C THR A 1 3.40 25.95 -18.11
N LEU A 2 4.06 25.00 -17.45
CA LEU A 2 3.66 24.51 -16.11
C LEU A 2 4.52 25.21 -15.05
N ASP A 3 3.88 25.72 -14.00
CA ASP A 3 4.56 26.45 -12.92
C ASP A 3 4.97 25.51 -11.76
N ALA A 4 4.18 24.45 -11.54
CA ALA A 4 4.45 23.36 -10.61
C ALA A 4 3.81 22.05 -11.11
N ALA A 5 4.22 20.93 -10.56
CA ALA A 5 3.63 19.62 -10.81
C ALA A 5 3.65 18.74 -9.56
N ILE A 6 2.66 17.84 -9.44
CA ILE A 6 2.69 16.72 -8.50
C ILE A 6 3.02 15.46 -9.30
N ILE A 7 4.11 14.80 -8.96
CA ILE A 7 4.59 13.61 -9.69
C ILE A 7 4.74 12.43 -8.75
N LEU A 8 4.64 11.21 -9.30
CA LEU A 8 5.00 9.98 -8.60
C LEU A 8 6.39 9.56 -9.09
N SER A 9 7.37 9.53 -8.19
CA SER A 9 8.76 9.22 -8.55
C SER A 9 9.55 8.65 -7.38
N ARG A 10 10.64 7.93 -7.69
CA ARG A 10 11.65 7.49 -6.72
C ARG A 10 12.54 8.64 -6.20
N GLY A 11 12.46 9.78 -6.87
CA GLY A 11 13.21 10.99 -6.54
C GLY A 11 13.20 11.94 -7.73
N PRO A 12 12.99 13.24 -7.52
CA PRO A 12 13.00 14.22 -8.60
C PRO A 12 14.44 14.49 -9.10
N SER A 13 14.54 14.97 -10.34
CA SER A 13 15.81 15.33 -10.96
C SER A 13 16.48 16.52 -10.26
N GLN A 14 17.80 16.67 -10.45
CA GLN A 14 18.50 17.85 -9.96
C GLN A 14 18.02 19.13 -10.65
N GLY A 15 17.97 20.24 -9.91
CA GLY A 15 17.63 21.56 -10.44
C GLY A 15 16.16 21.99 -10.30
N VAL A 16 15.31 21.17 -9.69
CA VAL A 16 13.96 21.57 -9.26
C VAL A 16 13.91 21.73 -7.74
N HIS A 17 13.06 22.64 -7.27
CA HIS A 17 12.61 22.58 -5.89
C HIS A 17 11.64 21.42 -5.77
N ALA A 18 11.86 20.55 -4.78
CA ALA A 18 11.07 19.36 -4.60
C ALA A 18 10.82 19.06 -3.13
N VAL A 19 9.60 18.70 -2.81
CA VAL A 19 9.24 18.23 -1.47
C VAL A 19 8.39 16.97 -1.57
N ARG A 20 8.72 16.00 -0.71
CA ARG A 20 8.00 14.72 -0.61
C ARG A 20 6.68 14.97 0.12
N LEU A 21 5.58 14.54 -0.50
CA LEU A 21 4.22 14.72 0.02
C LEU A 21 3.76 13.53 0.85
N ASP A 22 4.22 12.32 0.52
CA ASP A 22 3.73 11.11 1.17
C ASP A 22 4.71 9.93 1.10
N PHE A 23 4.45 8.92 1.93
CA PHE A 23 5.06 7.61 1.97
C PHE A 23 4.00 6.56 1.64
N ASN A 24 4.02 6.03 0.43
CA ASN A 24 3.10 4.96 0.05
C ASN A 24 3.63 3.62 0.52
N MET A 25 2.73 2.71 0.90
CA MET A 25 3.04 1.32 1.20
C MET A 25 2.60 0.42 0.04
N VAL A 26 3.41 -0.58 -0.30
CA VAL A 26 3.11 -1.62 -1.29
C VAL A 26 2.61 -2.87 -0.57
N HIS A 27 1.56 -3.48 -1.13
CA HIS A 27 1.00 -4.74 -0.65
C HIS A 27 0.77 -5.70 -1.81
N ALA A 28 0.88 -6.99 -1.50
CA ALA A 28 0.34 -8.05 -2.34
C ALA A 28 -1.12 -8.29 -1.97
N ILE A 29 -1.99 -8.18 -2.96
CA ILE A 29 -3.44 -8.21 -2.82
C ILE A 29 -3.96 -9.34 -3.70
N ALA A 30 -4.76 -10.23 -3.13
CA ALA A 30 -5.38 -11.32 -3.86
C ALA A 30 -6.83 -11.51 -3.43
N SER A 31 -7.58 -12.34 -4.15
CA SER A 31 -8.86 -12.83 -3.65
C SER A 31 -8.66 -13.66 -2.37
N LYS A 32 -9.66 -13.68 -1.49
CA LYS A 32 -9.64 -14.51 -0.27
C LYS A 32 -9.43 -15.98 -0.58
N GLU A 33 -10.03 -16.49 -1.66
CA GLU A 33 -9.85 -17.89 -2.08
C GLU A 33 -8.39 -18.18 -2.47
N VAL A 34 -7.74 -17.27 -3.19
CA VAL A 34 -6.31 -17.42 -3.53
C VAL A 34 -5.46 -17.32 -2.27
N ALA A 35 -5.75 -16.36 -1.38
CA ALA A 35 -5.03 -16.21 -0.12
C ALA A 35 -5.15 -17.45 0.78
N GLU A 36 -6.33 -18.06 0.88
CA GLU A 36 -6.54 -19.31 1.63
C GLU A 36 -5.71 -20.47 1.08
N LYS A 37 -5.54 -20.56 -0.24
CA LYS A 37 -4.70 -21.59 -0.89
C LYS A 37 -3.20 -21.35 -0.66
N LEU A 38 -2.78 -20.09 -0.62
CA LEU A 38 -1.39 -19.70 -0.36
C LEU A 38 -1.01 -19.80 1.11
N GLY A 39 -2.00 -19.76 2.01
CA GLY A 39 -1.81 -19.81 3.45
C GLY A 39 -1.26 -18.51 4.04
N ASP A 40 -1.01 -18.55 5.36
CA ASP A 40 -0.61 -17.36 6.14
C ASP A 40 0.89 -17.05 6.08
N SER A 41 1.71 -17.95 5.54
CA SER A 41 3.16 -17.81 5.44
C SER A 41 3.62 -17.90 3.99
N PRO A 42 4.58 -17.06 3.57
CA PRO A 42 5.06 -17.06 2.20
C PRO A 42 5.81 -18.36 1.87
N ASP A 43 5.38 -19.00 0.79
CA ASP A 43 5.95 -20.23 0.25
C ASP A 43 6.34 -20.00 -1.22
N VAL A 44 7.63 -20.16 -1.52
CA VAL A 44 8.19 -19.93 -2.86
C VAL A 44 7.61 -20.87 -3.90
N ASP A 45 7.34 -22.12 -3.56
CA ASP A 45 6.82 -23.12 -4.50
C ASP A 45 5.36 -22.84 -4.86
N LEU A 46 4.58 -22.26 -3.92
CA LEU A 46 3.22 -21.83 -4.19
C LEU A 46 3.17 -20.50 -4.95
N LEU A 47 4.00 -19.53 -4.55
CA LEU A 47 4.05 -18.20 -5.16
C LEU A 47 4.60 -18.24 -6.59
N SER A 48 5.57 -19.11 -6.88
CA SER A 48 6.14 -19.28 -8.23
C SER A 48 5.13 -19.83 -9.24
N ARG A 49 4.01 -20.39 -8.78
CA ARG A 49 2.91 -20.88 -9.64
C ARG A 49 1.86 -19.81 -9.92
N GLN A 50 1.97 -18.64 -9.31
CA GLN A 50 0.99 -17.57 -9.45
C GLN A 50 1.39 -16.60 -10.55
N THR A 51 0.37 -15.95 -11.11
CA THR A 51 0.53 -14.75 -11.92
C THR A 51 0.59 -13.53 -11.02
N PHE A 52 1.58 -12.67 -11.21
CA PHE A 52 1.64 -11.37 -10.55
C PHE A 52 1.18 -10.28 -11.49
N LEU A 53 0.27 -9.44 -10.99
CA LEU A 53 -0.23 -8.28 -11.69
C LEU A 53 0.57 -7.08 -11.19
N ILE A 54 1.12 -6.28 -12.10
CA ILE A 54 1.99 -5.14 -11.79
C ILE A 54 1.50 -3.91 -12.54
N HIS A 55 1.54 -2.74 -11.90
CA HIS A 55 1.24 -1.49 -12.57
C HIS A 55 2.44 -1.00 -13.40
N ASN A 56 2.21 -0.60 -14.66
CA ASN A 56 3.23 -0.11 -15.60
C ASN A 56 4.13 1.01 -15.05
N GLU A 57 3.58 1.93 -14.26
CA GLU A 57 4.31 3.06 -13.69
C GLU A 57 5.12 2.68 -12.44
N LEU A 58 4.90 1.48 -11.88
CA LEU A 58 5.46 1.03 -10.61
C LEU A 58 6.12 -0.36 -10.70
N PRO A 59 6.98 -0.64 -11.69
CA PRO A 59 7.58 -1.96 -11.87
C PRO A 59 8.46 -2.39 -10.68
N GLU A 60 9.13 -1.44 -10.02
CA GLU A 60 10.01 -1.73 -8.88
C GLU A 60 9.24 -2.14 -7.62
N SER A 61 7.92 -1.94 -7.57
CA SER A 61 7.11 -2.30 -6.41
C SER A 61 7.11 -3.82 -6.15
N PHE A 62 7.12 -4.63 -7.21
CA PHE A 62 7.21 -6.09 -7.05
C PHE A 62 8.56 -6.52 -6.49
N ARG A 63 9.64 -5.91 -7.00
CA ARG A 63 10.98 -6.16 -6.48
C ARG A 63 11.10 -5.78 -5.01
N ALA A 64 10.63 -4.60 -4.62
CA ALA A 64 10.63 -4.17 -3.23
C ALA A 64 9.85 -5.13 -2.33
N TRP A 65 8.71 -5.64 -2.80
CA TRP A 65 7.94 -6.64 -2.08
C TRP A 65 8.70 -7.98 -1.94
N LYS A 66 9.32 -8.48 -3.02
CA LYS A 66 10.17 -9.69 -2.96
C LYS A 66 11.31 -9.54 -1.96
N ASP A 67 11.99 -8.39 -1.97
CA ASP A 67 13.13 -8.11 -1.11
C ASP A 67 12.71 -8.09 0.37
N GLU A 68 11.55 -7.48 0.70
CA GLU A 68 11.03 -7.44 2.08
C GLU A 68 10.66 -8.85 2.61
N LEU A 69 10.17 -9.72 1.72
CA LEU A 69 9.86 -11.11 2.07
C LEU A 69 11.11 -12.03 2.07
N ALA A 70 12.30 -11.49 1.80
CA ALA A 70 13.53 -12.25 1.60
C ALA A 70 13.42 -13.32 0.48
N LEU A 71 12.68 -13.00 -0.58
CA LEU A 71 12.46 -13.84 -1.76
C LEU A 71 13.02 -13.22 -3.06
N PRO A 72 14.30 -12.78 -3.10
CA PRO A 72 14.83 -12.06 -4.27
C PRO A 72 14.76 -12.88 -5.57
N ASP A 73 14.95 -14.19 -5.46
CA ASP A 73 14.99 -15.15 -6.57
C ASP A 73 13.61 -15.75 -6.93
N LEU A 74 12.52 -15.23 -6.35
CA LEU A 74 11.17 -15.67 -6.73
C LEU A 74 10.89 -15.27 -8.18
N GLU A 75 10.71 -16.28 -9.02
CA GLU A 75 10.25 -16.19 -10.39
C GLU A 75 8.80 -16.69 -10.47
N PRO A 76 7.83 -15.81 -10.75
CA PRO A 76 6.43 -16.19 -10.89
C PRO A 76 6.14 -16.90 -12.21
N ALA A 77 4.98 -17.55 -12.29
CA ALA A 77 4.56 -18.25 -13.51
C ALA A 77 4.35 -17.28 -14.67
N ALA A 78 3.86 -16.08 -14.37
CA ALA A 78 3.70 -14.98 -15.31
C ALA A 78 3.70 -13.63 -14.58
N ILE A 79 4.03 -12.57 -15.32
CA ILE A 79 3.91 -11.18 -14.89
C ILE A 79 3.08 -10.42 -15.92
N ASP A 80 1.88 -10.00 -15.51
CA ASP A 80 0.97 -9.20 -16.34
C ASP A 80 1.00 -7.73 -15.91
N HIS A 81 1.00 -6.85 -16.90
CA HIS A 81 1.14 -5.42 -16.67
C HIS A 81 -0.16 -4.66 -16.96
N TYR A 82 -0.51 -3.76 -16.05
CA TYR A 82 -1.74 -2.96 -16.10
C TYR A 82 -1.43 -1.45 -16.01
N ASP A 83 -2.26 -0.65 -16.65
CA ASP A 83 -2.23 0.83 -16.59
C ASP A 83 -3.28 1.41 -15.64
N SER A 84 -4.24 0.58 -15.20
CA SER A 84 -5.33 0.96 -14.30
C SER A 84 -5.36 0.07 -13.07
N GLY A 85 -5.16 0.68 -11.90
CA GLY A 85 -5.26 -0.01 -10.61
C GLY A 85 -6.64 -0.62 -10.35
N GLN A 86 -7.73 -0.01 -10.83
CA GLN A 86 -9.08 -0.54 -10.66
C GLN A 86 -9.28 -1.86 -11.41
N LEU A 87 -8.84 -1.92 -12.68
CA LEU A 87 -8.92 -3.14 -13.49
C LEU A 87 -8.03 -4.25 -12.91
N MET A 88 -6.84 -3.87 -12.43
CA MET A 88 -5.91 -4.78 -11.77
C MET A 88 -6.49 -5.38 -10.48
N LEU A 89 -7.17 -4.59 -9.65
CA LEU A 89 -7.86 -5.11 -8.45
C LEU A 89 -9.04 -6.00 -8.80
N GLU A 90 -9.82 -5.66 -9.84
CA GLU A 90 -10.91 -6.53 -10.28
C GLU A 90 -10.36 -7.88 -10.77
N ALA A 91 -9.27 -7.88 -11.55
CA ALA A 91 -8.61 -9.10 -11.99
C ALA A 91 -8.13 -9.97 -10.80
N ALA A 92 -7.51 -9.34 -9.79
CA ALA A 92 -7.14 -10.04 -8.56
C ALA A 92 -8.37 -10.58 -7.79
N ALA A 93 -9.47 -9.83 -7.77
CA ALA A 93 -10.71 -10.22 -7.10
C ALA A 93 -11.40 -11.40 -7.80
N GLN A 94 -11.23 -11.54 -9.11
CA GLN A 94 -11.63 -12.71 -9.90
C GLN A 94 -10.65 -13.89 -9.77
N GLY A 95 -9.57 -13.74 -9.00
CA GLY A 95 -8.57 -14.79 -8.78
C GLY A 95 -7.62 -15.01 -9.96
N LEU A 96 -7.49 -14.04 -10.87
CA LEU A 96 -6.59 -14.15 -12.03
C LEU A 96 -5.11 -13.97 -11.66
N GLY A 97 -4.82 -13.44 -10.48
CA GLY A 97 -3.45 -13.27 -10.00
C GLY A 97 -3.36 -12.49 -8.69
N ILE A 98 -2.13 -12.20 -8.30
CA ILE A 98 -1.77 -11.41 -7.12
C ILE A 98 -1.38 -10.00 -7.58
N ALA A 99 -2.15 -8.99 -7.19
CA ALA A 99 -1.87 -7.61 -7.50
C ALA A 99 -0.84 -7.01 -6.54
N ILE A 100 0.23 -6.42 -7.08
CA ILE A 100 1.18 -5.62 -6.31
C ILE A 100 0.82 -4.14 -6.44
N MET A 101 0.26 -3.54 -5.39
CA MET A 101 -0.21 -2.15 -5.46
C MET A 101 -0.18 -1.42 -4.12
N HIS A 102 -0.38 -0.10 -4.16
CA HIS A 102 -0.47 0.75 -2.97
C HIS A 102 -1.78 0.58 -2.21
N ASP A 103 -1.68 0.64 -0.88
CA ASP A 103 -2.75 0.44 0.12
C ASP A 103 -3.97 1.34 -0.11
N ASP A 104 -3.72 2.53 -0.61
CA ASP A 104 -4.67 3.55 -1.00
C ASP A 104 -5.73 3.09 -2.01
N HIS A 105 -5.34 2.22 -2.94
CA HIS A 105 -6.26 1.69 -3.94
C HIS A 105 -7.19 0.63 -3.35
N LEU A 106 -6.68 -0.20 -2.44
CA LEU A 106 -7.49 -1.22 -1.76
C LEU A 106 -8.55 -0.57 -0.86
N LYS A 107 -8.16 0.43 -0.06
CA LYS A 107 -9.09 1.19 0.81
C LYS A 107 -10.19 1.87 0.01
N ARG A 108 -9.86 2.42 -1.16
CA ARG A 108 -10.83 3.08 -2.06
C ARG A 108 -11.74 2.08 -2.79
N ALA A 109 -11.25 0.90 -3.14
CA ALA A 109 -12.05 -0.12 -3.81
C ALA A 109 -13.15 -0.70 -2.90
N GLY A 110 -12.85 -0.87 -1.61
CA GLY A 110 -13.83 -1.38 -0.63
C GLY A 110 -14.34 -2.80 -0.92
N ASP A 111 -13.66 -3.55 -1.79
CA ASP A 111 -14.08 -4.88 -2.22
C ASP A 111 -13.78 -5.92 -1.14
N ARG A 112 -14.85 -6.56 -0.63
CA ARG A 112 -14.79 -7.56 0.44
C ARG A 112 -14.22 -8.90 -0.03
N ARG A 113 -14.04 -9.13 -1.33
CA ARG A 113 -13.42 -10.34 -1.91
C ARG A 113 -11.90 -10.31 -1.80
N LEU A 114 -11.31 -9.12 -1.71
CA LEU A 114 -9.88 -8.92 -1.67
C LEU A 114 -9.35 -9.01 -0.24
N THR A 115 -8.09 -9.42 -0.12
CA THR A 115 -7.32 -9.40 1.11
C THR A 115 -5.85 -9.16 0.83
N ASN A 116 -5.15 -8.59 1.81
CA ASN A 116 -3.70 -8.47 1.78
C ASN A 116 -3.07 -9.83 2.13
N LEU A 117 -2.02 -10.21 1.40
CA LEU A 117 -1.21 -11.38 1.70
C LEU A 117 -0.14 -11.03 2.74
N TYR A 118 0.03 -11.92 3.73
CA TYR A 118 1.11 -11.92 4.73
C TYR A 118 1.21 -10.69 5.66
N GLY A 119 0.34 -9.68 5.50
CA GLY A 119 0.28 -8.51 6.38
C GLY A 119 1.57 -7.67 6.41
N VAL A 120 2.46 -7.85 5.43
CA VAL A 120 3.75 -7.14 5.35
C VAL A 120 3.51 -5.72 4.88
N SER A 121 4.10 -4.75 5.58
CA SER A 121 4.12 -3.34 5.16
C SER A 121 5.44 -3.06 4.47
N VAL A 122 5.42 -2.96 3.14
CA VAL A 122 6.59 -2.67 2.32
C VAL A 122 6.58 -1.18 1.97
N GLU A 123 7.64 -0.44 2.29
CA GLU A 123 7.73 0.95 1.83
C GLU A 123 7.84 0.98 0.30
N SER A 124 6.98 1.76 -0.36
CA SER A 124 7.06 1.94 -1.79
C SER A 124 8.35 2.66 -2.15
N PRO A 125 9.09 2.18 -3.17
CA PRO A 125 10.21 2.94 -3.74
C PRO A 125 9.77 4.28 -4.33
N TYR A 126 8.46 4.48 -4.55
CA TYR A 126 7.88 5.66 -5.19
C TYR A 126 7.15 6.52 -4.17
N SER A 127 7.24 7.83 -4.34
CA SER A 127 6.53 8.79 -3.49
C SER A 127 5.94 9.90 -4.31
N TYR A 128 4.90 10.53 -3.77
CA TYR A 128 4.37 11.76 -4.36
C TYR A 128 5.30 12.92 -4.03
N TRP A 129 5.60 13.73 -5.04
CA TRP A 129 6.46 14.90 -4.91
C TRP A 129 5.74 16.11 -5.47
N PHE A 130 5.73 17.19 -4.71
CA PHE A 130 5.54 18.52 -5.29
C PHE A 130 6.86 18.97 -5.90
N ILE A 131 6.85 19.36 -7.16
CA ILE A 131 8.02 19.91 -7.85
C ILE A 131 7.69 21.24 -8.53
N CYS A 132 8.66 22.16 -8.53
CA CYS A 132 8.60 23.39 -9.32
C CYS A 132 10.02 23.88 -9.66
N LYS A 133 10.14 24.84 -10.58
CA LYS A 133 11.41 25.56 -10.75
C LYS A 133 11.65 26.41 -9.50
N PRO A 134 12.91 26.55 -9.02
CA PRO A 134 13.18 27.37 -7.83
C PRO A 134 12.62 28.80 -7.94
N THR A 135 12.76 29.44 -9.10
CA THR A 135 12.22 30.79 -9.35
C THR A 135 10.70 30.83 -9.36
N ALA A 136 10.02 29.73 -9.71
CA ALA A 136 8.56 29.68 -9.70
C ALA A 136 7.99 29.66 -8.28
N LEU A 137 8.76 29.22 -7.27
CA LEU A 137 8.33 29.23 -5.87
C LEU A 137 8.25 30.67 -5.30
N GLU A 138 8.93 31.63 -5.91
CA GLU A 138 8.87 33.04 -5.52
C GLU A 138 7.51 33.66 -5.87
N GLU A 139 6.85 33.12 -6.90
CA GLU A 139 5.53 33.56 -7.36
C GLU A 139 4.47 33.27 -6.29
N ARG A 140 3.72 34.31 -5.93
CA ARG A 140 2.70 34.24 -4.87
C ARG A 140 1.70 33.09 -5.07
N PRO A 141 1.15 32.82 -6.28
CA PRO A 141 0.22 31.71 -6.47
C PRO A 141 0.84 30.33 -6.18
N VAL A 142 2.09 30.10 -6.60
CA VAL A 142 2.78 28.82 -6.40
C VAL A 142 3.09 28.60 -4.92
N ARG A 143 3.58 29.64 -4.23
CA ARG A 143 3.83 29.58 -2.79
C ARG A 143 2.56 29.30 -1.99
N LEU A 144 1.45 29.97 -2.30
CA LEU A 144 0.18 29.72 -1.62
C LEU A 144 -0.31 28.29 -1.83
N PHE A 145 -0.17 27.75 -3.04
CA PHE A 145 -0.54 26.35 -3.33
C PHE A 145 0.36 25.35 -2.60
N HIS A 146 1.68 25.59 -2.59
CA HIS A 146 2.65 24.82 -1.83
C HIS A 146 2.31 24.79 -0.33
N ASP A 147 2.05 25.96 0.26
CA ASP A 147 1.77 26.07 1.70
C ASP A 147 0.41 25.44 2.05
N TRP A 148 -0.59 25.57 1.17
CA TRP A 148 -1.90 24.94 1.34
C TRP A 148 -1.84 23.41 1.35
N LEU A 149 -0.94 22.81 0.54
CA LEU A 149 -0.72 21.36 0.54
C LEU A 149 -0.13 20.84 1.87
N GLY A 150 0.24 21.72 2.80
CA GLY A 150 0.84 21.32 4.09
C GLY A 150 2.26 20.80 3.94
N VAL A 151 2.94 21.22 2.87
CA VAL A 151 4.28 20.77 2.51
C VAL A 151 5.28 21.30 3.54
N VAL A 152 5.75 20.40 4.41
CA VAL A 152 6.81 20.73 5.37
C VAL A 152 8.14 20.35 4.72
N ASP A 153 9.01 21.33 4.50
CA ASP A 153 10.37 21.06 4.04
C ASP A 153 11.09 20.22 5.11
N THR A 154 11.27 18.94 4.83
CA THR A 154 11.83 17.97 5.78
C THR A 154 13.37 17.97 5.80
N GLY A 155 14.01 18.92 5.11
CA GLY A 155 15.46 18.97 5.00
C GLY A 155 16.00 17.92 4.01
N PRO A 156 17.33 17.73 3.94
CA PRO A 156 17.93 16.89 2.91
C PRO A 156 17.42 15.45 2.99
N LEU A 157 17.07 14.92 1.82
CA LEU A 157 16.57 13.57 1.63
C LEU A 157 17.46 12.56 2.34
N ARG A 158 16.91 11.84 3.32
CA ARG A 158 17.55 10.61 3.77
C ARG A 158 17.58 9.68 2.56
N PRO A 159 18.76 9.16 2.16
CA PRO A 159 18.78 8.13 1.14
C PRO A 159 17.87 6.99 1.61
N HIS A 160 17.10 6.42 0.69
CA HIS A 160 16.43 5.14 0.92
C HIS A 160 17.50 4.22 1.50
N ALA A 161 17.29 3.74 2.73
CA ALA A 161 18.17 2.75 3.34
C ALA A 161 17.95 1.44 2.61
N GLY A 162 18.49 1.34 1.39
CA GLY A 162 18.66 0.08 0.72
C GLY A 162 19.47 -0.82 1.64
N ASN A 163 18.82 -1.91 2.04
CA ASN A 163 19.45 -3.09 2.60
C ASN A 163 20.26 -2.85 3.90
N ARG A 164 19.55 -2.82 5.03
CA ARG A 164 20.10 -3.31 6.28
C ARG A 164 19.27 -4.51 6.71
N ALA A 165 19.89 -5.69 6.60
CA ALA A 165 19.42 -6.96 7.12
C ALA A 165 18.58 -6.76 8.40
N ALA A 166 17.26 -6.85 8.27
CA ALA A 166 16.38 -6.93 9.40
C ALA A 166 16.59 -8.32 9.98
N ALA A 167 17.33 -8.37 11.09
CA ALA A 167 17.49 -9.57 11.89
C ALA A 167 16.12 -10.22 12.09
N CYS A 168 16.04 -11.50 11.71
CA CYS A 168 14.92 -12.40 11.95
C CYS A 168 14.39 -12.18 13.37
N ARG A 169 13.26 -11.48 13.49
CA ARG A 169 12.53 -11.39 14.75
C ARG A 169 11.44 -12.45 14.69
N ASP A 170 11.60 -13.45 15.53
CA ASP A 170 10.67 -14.54 15.77
C ASP A 170 9.22 -14.05 15.75
N PHE A 171 8.48 -14.50 14.75
CA PHE A 171 7.02 -14.40 14.70
C PHE A 171 6.45 -15.22 15.87
N ARG A 172 6.02 -14.54 16.94
CA ARG A 172 5.05 -15.12 17.89
C ARG A 172 3.66 -14.60 17.52
N PRO A 173 2.68 -15.48 17.24
CA PRO A 173 1.32 -15.04 16.94
C PRO A 173 0.69 -14.46 18.21
N VAL A 174 0.15 -13.23 18.10
CA VAL A 174 -0.68 -12.61 19.13
C VAL A 174 -2.09 -13.18 18.98
N ALA A 175 -2.55 -13.94 19.98
CA ALA A 175 -3.92 -14.44 20.03
C ALA A 175 -4.93 -13.27 20.10
N PRO A 176 -6.09 -13.36 19.43
CA PRO A 176 -7.08 -12.30 19.43
C PRO A 176 -7.71 -12.14 20.82
N ARG A 177 -7.66 -10.93 21.36
CA ARG A 177 -8.41 -10.58 22.57
C ARG A 177 -9.91 -10.56 22.23
N SER A 178 -10.63 -11.52 22.81
CA SER A 178 -12.10 -11.52 22.87
C SER A 178 -12.59 -10.22 23.53
N ALA A 179 -13.23 -9.35 22.74
CA ALA A 179 -14.03 -8.26 23.25
C ALA A 179 -15.48 -8.76 23.36
N ALA A 180 -15.90 -9.12 24.57
CA ALA A 180 -17.30 -9.38 24.88
C ALA A 180 -18.08 -8.07 24.73
N VAL A 181 -19.01 -8.03 23.77
CA VAL A 181 -20.02 -6.98 23.64
C VAL A 181 -21.10 -7.23 24.70
N PRO A 182 -21.38 -6.31 25.64
CA PRO A 182 -22.46 -6.51 26.60
C PRO A 182 -23.82 -6.35 25.91
N ALA A 183 -24.73 -7.29 26.20
CA ALA A 183 -26.10 -7.29 25.69
C ALA A 183 -26.91 -6.08 26.23
N PRO A 184 -27.85 -5.53 25.43
CA PRO A 184 -28.69 -4.41 25.89
C PRO A 184 -29.71 -4.88 26.93
N GLN A 185 -29.70 -4.23 28.10
CA GLN A 185 -30.70 -4.42 29.15
C GLN A 185 -32.00 -3.72 28.74
N TRP A 186 -33.04 -4.51 28.46
CA TRP A 186 -34.42 -4.01 28.33
C TRP A 186 -35.05 -3.92 29.73
N PRO A 187 -35.69 -2.81 30.11
CA PRO A 187 -36.36 -2.70 31.40
C PRO A 187 -37.57 -3.64 31.47
N CYS A 188 -37.59 -4.44 32.53
CA CYS A 188 -38.63 -5.38 32.90
C CYS A 188 -39.94 -4.62 33.20
N VAL A 189 -40.93 -4.67 32.31
CA VAL A 189 -42.31 -4.26 32.62
C VAL A 189 -42.89 -5.33 33.54
N ARG A 190 -43.22 -4.94 34.78
CA ARG A 190 -43.90 -5.80 35.75
C ARG A 190 -45.39 -5.85 35.40
N ASP A 191 -45.90 -7.06 35.26
CA ASP A 191 -47.31 -7.37 35.33
C ASP A 191 -47.90 -6.79 36.63
N ALA A 192 -48.85 -5.86 36.49
CA ALA A 192 -49.82 -5.57 37.51
C ALA A 192 -51.01 -6.50 37.27
N SER A 193 -51.18 -7.48 38.16
CA SER A 193 -52.35 -8.35 38.20
C SER A 193 -53.27 -7.95 39.36
N LEU A 194 -54.58 -7.97 39.03
CA LEU A 194 -55.77 -8.15 39.87
C LEU A 194 -56.52 -6.91 40.40
N GLY A 195 -57.78 -6.82 39.98
CA GLY A 195 -58.83 -5.90 40.42
C GLY A 195 -59.97 -5.86 39.42
#